data_AF-A0AAU3H852-F1
#
_entry.id   AF-A0AAU3H852-F1
#
_cell.length_a   1.000
_cell.length_b   1.000
_cell.length_c   1.000
_cell.angle_alpha   90.00
_cell.angle_beta   90.00
_cell.angle_gamma   90.00
#
_symmetry.space_group_name_H-M   'P 1'
#
loop_
_entity.id
_entity.type
_entity.pdbx_description
1 polymer ?
#
loop_
_entity_poly.entity_id
_entity_poly.type
_entity_poly.pdbx_seq_one_letter_code
_entity_poly.pdbx_strand_id
1 'polypeptide(L)'
;MSALGNLGTQLPALLGVLIGTVGTMFATGLNERTRWRRSQTVRWDERRLDAYVELTKAVKEIHAVATQMLGEHRPGARRPALAHHEGVARLAEADVRHTLAWESVLLLGDEATVRAAAEWRHAVRDIESAARDLPRPPTDVPGMVHRADVGRDRFYRAARESLGVRGGSVEQVRHLLPKPGRPEPAALAPRSPRDRDPGQPADSNDQPRPSA
;
A
#
# COMPACT_ATOMS: atom_id res chain seq x y z
N MET A 1 43.26 -70.91 -21.66
CA MET A 1 43.52 -70.19 -20.39
C MET A 1 43.36 -68.67 -20.59
N SER A 2 42.15 -68.17 -20.86
CA SER A 2 41.99 -66.73 -21.21
C SER A 2 40.72 -66.04 -20.71
N ALA A 3 39.92 -66.68 -19.84
CA ALA A 3 38.75 -66.02 -19.23
C ALA A 3 39.07 -65.39 -17.86
N LEU A 4 39.99 -66.01 -17.09
CA LEU A 4 40.35 -65.56 -15.74
C LEU A 4 41.27 -64.32 -15.72
N GLY A 5 42.08 -64.10 -16.76
CA GLY A 5 42.91 -62.88 -16.88
C GLY A 5 42.10 -61.62 -17.22
N ASN A 6 40.86 -61.77 -17.69
CA ASN A 6 40.02 -60.67 -18.17
C ASN A 6 39.12 -60.09 -17.07
N LEU A 7 38.78 -60.86 -16.03
CA LEU A 7 38.04 -60.34 -14.87
C LEU A 7 38.90 -59.38 -14.04
N GLY A 8 40.18 -59.69 -13.85
CA GLY A 8 41.10 -58.83 -13.09
C GLY A 8 41.32 -57.46 -13.72
N THR A 9 41.30 -57.37 -15.06
CA THR A 9 41.43 -56.12 -15.81
C THR A 9 40.11 -55.35 -15.97
N GLN A 10 38.95 -55.99 -15.80
CA GLN A 10 37.62 -55.36 -15.93
C GLN A 10 37.08 -54.78 -14.62
N LEU A 11 37.56 -55.26 -13.46
CA LEU A 11 37.17 -54.74 -12.14
C LEU A 11 37.33 -53.21 -12.00
N PRO A 12 38.43 -52.58 -12.44
CA PRO A 12 38.58 -51.13 -12.36
C PRO A 12 37.53 -50.37 -13.19
N ALA A 13 37.19 -50.89 -14.37
CA ALA A 13 36.19 -50.29 -15.25
C ALA A 13 34.78 -50.38 -14.64
N LEU A 14 34.42 -51.53 -14.06
CA LEU A 14 33.14 -51.71 -13.37
C LEU A 14 33.03 -50.82 -12.12
N LEU A 15 34.10 -50.68 -11.36
CA LEU A 15 34.17 -49.74 -10.23
C LEU A 15 33.98 -48.29 -10.69
N GLY A 16 34.62 -47.89 -11.79
CA GLY A 16 34.45 -46.57 -12.38
C GLY A 16 33.00 -46.27 -12.79
N VAL A 17 32.32 -47.23 -13.41
CA VAL A 17 30.90 -47.11 -13.80
C VAL A 17 29.98 -47.07 -12.58
N LEU A 18 30.26 -47.88 -11.55
CA LEU A 18 29.48 -47.88 -10.31
C LEU A 18 29.61 -46.53 -9.59
N ILE A 19 30.83 -46.01 -9.47
CA ILE A 19 31.08 -44.69 -8.88
C ILE A 19 30.43 -43.60 -9.73
N GLY A 20 30.52 -43.70 -11.07
CA GLY A 20 29.91 -42.76 -12.00
C GLY A 20 28.38 -42.71 -11.92
N THR A 21 27.72 -43.87 -11.81
CA THR A 21 26.26 -43.95 -11.70
C THR A 21 25.76 -43.47 -10.34
N VAL A 22 26.43 -43.85 -9.25
CA VAL A 22 26.13 -43.34 -7.90
C VAL A 22 26.34 -41.82 -7.86
N GLY A 23 27.46 -41.31 -8.36
CA GLY A 23 27.73 -39.88 -8.44
C GLY A 23 26.69 -39.12 -9.27
N THR A 24 26.26 -39.69 -10.40
CA THR A 24 25.22 -39.12 -11.26
C THR A 24 23.86 -39.09 -10.56
N MET A 25 23.47 -40.15 -9.85
CA MET A 25 22.22 -40.17 -9.08
C MET A 25 22.22 -39.12 -7.96
N PHE A 26 23.33 -38.97 -7.23
CA PHE A 26 23.45 -37.94 -6.18
C PHE A 26 23.42 -36.52 -6.76
N ALA A 27 24.17 -36.27 -7.84
CA ALA A 27 24.17 -34.97 -8.53
C ALA A 27 22.79 -34.61 -9.08
N THR A 28 22.07 -35.58 -9.65
CA THR A 28 20.73 -35.39 -10.20
C THR A 28 19.73 -35.10 -9.09
N GLY A 29 19.74 -35.87 -7.99
CA GLY A 29 18.84 -35.65 -6.85
C GLY A 29 19.04 -34.31 -6.14
N LEU A 30 20.28 -33.82 -6.03
CA LEU A 30 20.57 -32.48 -5.50
C LEU A 30 20.04 -31.37 -6.43
N ASN A 31 20.21 -31.54 -7.74
CA ASN A 31 19.70 -30.58 -8.72
C ASN A 31 18.16 -30.55 -8.75
N GLU A 32 17.51 -31.71 -8.66
CA GLU A 32 16.06 -31.86 -8.55
C GLU A 32 15.52 -31.15 -7.29
N ARG A 33 16.20 -31.32 -6.15
CA ARG A 33 15.79 -30.75 -4.85
C ARG A 33 15.93 -29.23 -4.81
N THR A 34 16.97 -28.67 -5.45
CA THR A 34 17.12 -27.21 -5.59
C THR A 34 16.10 -26.62 -6.55
N ARG A 35 15.80 -27.31 -7.66
CA ARG A 35 14.75 -26.91 -8.61
C ARG A 35 13.36 -26.97 -7.97
N TRP A 36 13.06 -28.03 -7.23
CA TRP A 36 11.82 -28.19 -6.47
C TRP A 36 11.65 -27.09 -5.41
N ARG A 37 12.70 -26.78 -4.65
CA ARG A 37 12.67 -25.68 -3.67
C ARG A 37 12.41 -24.33 -4.33
N ARG A 38 13.08 -24.00 -5.44
CA ARG A 38 12.87 -22.73 -6.16
C ARG A 38 11.44 -22.61 -6.69
N SER A 39 10.90 -23.66 -7.33
CA SER A 39 9.53 -23.64 -7.84
C SER A 39 8.47 -23.57 -6.73
N GLN A 40 8.74 -24.16 -5.56
CA GLN A 40 7.85 -24.04 -4.39
C GLN A 40 7.91 -22.64 -3.78
N THR A 41 9.10 -22.05 -3.64
CA THR A 41 9.26 -20.68 -3.10
C THR A 41 8.49 -19.66 -3.94
N VAL A 42 8.57 -19.74 -5.27
CA VAL A 42 7.82 -18.84 -6.17
C VAL A 42 6.30 -18.95 -5.96
N ARG A 43 5.76 -20.17 -5.84
CA ARG A 43 4.32 -20.38 -5.61
C ARG A 43 3.85 -19.87 -4.25
N TRP A 44 4.70 -19.97 -3.23
CA TRP A 44 4.39 -19.44 -1.90
C TRP A 44 4.44 -17.91 -1.89
N ASP A 45 5.37 -17.31 -2.61
CA ASP A 45 5.46 -15.85 -2.77
C ASP A 45 4.24 -15.29 -3.52
N GLU A 46 3.80 -15.94 -4.59
CA GLU A 46 2.58 -15.58 -5.33
C GLU A 46 1.34 -15.62 -4.43
N ARG A 47 1.13 -16.73 -3.70
CA ARG A 47 -0.01 -16.86 -2.78
C ARG A 47 0.01 -15.83 -1.66
N ARG A 48 1.19 -15.51 -1.14
CA ARG A 48 1.38 -14.51 -0.10
C ARG A 48 1.07 -13.11 -0.63
N LEU A 49 1.52 -12.79 -1.85
CA LEU A 49 1.15 -11.56 -2.53
C LEU A 49 -0.36 -11.45 -2.71
N ASP A 50 -1.02 -12.50 -3.19
CA ASP A 50 -2.48 -12.51 -3.36
C ASP A 50 -3.20 -12.24 -2.03
N ALA A 51 -2.78 -12.90 -0.95
CA ALA A 51 -3.34 -12.66 0.39
C ALA A 51 -3.16 -11.20 0.84
N TYR A 52 -1.99 -10.61 0.62
CA TYR A 52 -1.73 -9.21 0.95
C TYR A 52 -2.57 -8.24 0.11
N VAL A 53 -2.77 -8.54 -1.17
CA VAL A 53 -3.60 -7.73 -2.07
C VAL A 53 -5.07 -7.79 -1.67
N GLU A 54 -5.60 -8.97 -1.38
CA GLU A 54 -7.01 -9.13 -0.98
C GLU A 54 -7.29 -8.45 0.37
N LEU A 55 -6.38 -8.58 1.35
CA LEU A 55 -6.52 -7.85 2.61
C LEU A 55 -6.50 -6.33 2.36
N THR A 56 -5.56 -5.86 1.53
CA THR A 56 -5.44 -4.43 1.19
C THR A 56 -6.72 -3.89 0.58
N LYS A 57 -7.33 -4.63 -0.36
CA LYS A 57 -8.59 -4.23 -1.00
C LYS A 57 -9.70 -4.10 0.04
N ALA A 58 -9.89 -5.13 0.86
CA ALA A 58 -10.96 -5.16 1.86
C ALA A 58 -10.80 -4.05 2.91
N VAL A 59 -9.59 -3.87 3.46
CA VAL A 59 -9.32 -2.83 4.47
C VAL A 59 -9.47 -1.42 3.88
N LYS A 60 -9.02 -1.19 2.64
CA LYS A 60 -9.18 0.12 1.97
C LYS A 60 -10.64 0.43 1.68
N GLU A 61 -11.46 -0.57 1.41
CA GLU A 61 -12.88 -0.38 1.19
C GLU A 61 -13.59 0.04 2.48
N ILE A 62 -13.33 -0.66 3.59
CA ILE A 62 -13.82 -0.27 4.93
C ILE A 62 -13.38 1.17 5.26
N HIS A 63 -12.08 1.48 5.08
CA HIS A 63 -11.55 2.83 5.27
C HIS A 63 -12.30 3.85 4.41
N ALA A 64 -12.47 3.60 3.11
CA ALA A 64 -13.11 4.52 2.18
C ALA A 64 -14.56 4.80 2.54
N VAL A 65 -15.34 3.76 2.87
CA VAL A 65 -16.74 3.90 3.29
C VAL A 65 -16.84 4.66 4.60
N ALA A 66 -16.09 4.26 5.63
CA ALA A 66 -16.13 4.89 6.95
C ALA A 66 -15.71 6.37 6.89
N THR A 67 -14.65 6.70 6.15
CA THR A 67 -14.23 8.09 5.98
C THR A 67 -15.20 8.93 5.15
N GLN A 68 -15.95 8.32 4.23
CA GLN A 68 -17.01 9.01 3.49
C GLN A 68 -18.23 9.29 4.38
N MET A 69 -18.62 8.35 5.25
CA MET A 69 -19.67 8.59 6.26
C MET A 69 -19.29 9.75 7.20
N LEU A 70 -18.02 9.82 7.61
CA LEU A 70 -17.48 10.89 8.44
C LEU A 70 -17.24 12.22 7.69
N GLY A 71 -17.70 12.35 6.45
CA GLY A 71 -17.42 13.49 5.58
C GLY A 71 -17.76 14.85 6.20
N GLU A 72 -18.90 14.97 6.89
CA GLU A 72 -19.30 16.22 7.55
C GLU A 72 -18.42 16.61 8.75
N HIS A 73 -17.70 15.64 9.31
CA HIS A 73 -16.80 15.82 10.47
C HIS A 73 -15.34 15.98 10.04
N ARG A 74 -15.07 16.10 8.73
CA ARG A 74 -13.73 16.23 8.16
C ARG A 74 -13.60 17.49 7.31
N PRO A 75 -12.95 18.55 7.82
CA PRO A 75 -12.59 19.71 7.01
C PRO A 75 -11.77 19.27 5.78
N GLY A 76 -12.21 19.67 4.58
CA GLY A 76 -11.54 19.32 3.32
C GLY A 76 -11.89 17.94 2.74
N ALA A 77 -12.99 17.31 3.17
CA ALA A 77 -13.51 16.11 2.52
C ALA A 77 -13.78 16.37 1.03
N ARG A 78 -13.18 15.56 0.15
CA ARG A 78 -13.29 15.70 -1.32
C ARG A 78 -14.54 15.07 -1.91
N ARG A 79 -15.21 14.20 -1.15
CA ARG A 79 -16.43 13.48 -1.58
C ARG A 79 -17.60 13.89 -0.69
N PRO A 80 -18.83 13.93 -1.23
CA PRO A 80 -20.03 14.11 -0.43
C PRO A 80 -20.12 13.05 0.66
N ALA A 81 -20.65 13.45 1.82
CA ALA A 81 -20.87 12.55 2.95
C ALA A 81 -21.85 11.43 2.54
N LEU A 82 -21.53 10.21 2.97
CA LEU A 82 -22.39 9.04 2.72
C LEU A 82 -23.48 8.96 3.79
N ALA A 83 -24.72 8.70 3.38
CA ALA A 83 -25.81 8.49 4.32
C ALA A 83 -25.51 7.31 5.26
N HIS A 84 -25.84 7.45 6.56
CA HIS A 84 -25.45 6.47 7.57
C HIS A 84 -25.96 5.05 7.27
N HIS A 85 -27.24 4.90 6.91
CA HIS A 85 -27.83 3.59 6.60
C HIS A 85 -27.15 2.90 5.40
N GLU A 86 -26.84 3.66 4.34
CA GLU A 86 -26.14 3.16 3.16
C GLU A 86 -24.70 2.76 3.50
N GLY A 87 -24.03 3.56 4.33
CA GLY A 87 -22.69 3.29 4.83
C GLY A 87 -22.62 2.01 5.66
N VAL A 88 -23.55 1.81 6.60
CA VAL A 88 -23.58 0.59 7.44
C VAL A 88 -23.77 -0.67 6.60
N ALA A 89 -24.63 -0.65 5.58
CA ALA A 89 -24.83 -1.79 4.69
C ALA A 89 -23.53 -2.14 3.92
N ARG A 90 -22.86 -1.14 3.34
CA ARG A 90 -21.59 -1.35 2.63
C ARG A 90 -20.46 -1.82 3.55
N LEU A 91 -20.40 -1.31 4.78
CA LEU A 91 -19.44 -1.78 5.78
C LEU A 91 -19.64 -3.26 6.12
N ALA A 92 -20.89 -3.72 6.27
CA ALA A 92 -21.18 -5.12 6.53
C ALA A 92 -20.72 -6.04 5.39
N GLU A 93 -20.93 -5.66 4.13
CA GLU A 93 -20.46 -6.41 2.96
C GLU A 93 -18.92 -6.46 2.88
N ALA A 94 -18.24 -5.37 3.25
CA ALA A 94 -16.79 -5.30 3.26
C ALA A 94 -16.16 -6.11 4.41
N ASP A 95 -16.81 -6.18 5.59
CA ASP A 95 -16.28 -6.91 6.76
C ASP A 95 -16.22 -8.43 6.54
N VAL A 96 -17.17 -9.01 5.79
CA VAL A 96 -17.14 -10.43 5.41
C VAL A 96 -15.90 -10.74 4.58
N ARG A 97 -15.60 -9.94 3.55
CA ARG A 97 -14.40 -10.11 2.71
C ARG A 97 -13.12 -9.87 3.49
N HIS A 98 -13.12 -8.86 4.37
CA HIS A 98 -11.99 -8.58 5.26
C HIS A 98 -11.65 -9.77 6.15
N THR A 99 -12.66 -10.44 6.73
CA THR A 99 -12.46 -11.60 7.61
C THR A 99 -11.77 -12.75 6.86
N LEU A 100 -12.25 -13.08 5.65
CA LEU A 100 -11.64 -14.16 4.84
C LEU A 100 -10.21 -13.81 4.38
N ALA A 101 -9.99 -12.56 3.98
CA ALA A 101 -8.66 -12.10 3.58
C ALA A 101 -7.68 -12.09 4.77
N TRP A 102 -8.15 -11.78 5.98
CA TRP A 102 -7.35 -11.78 7.19
C TRP A 102 -6.82 -13.17 7.55
N GLU A 103 -7.67 -14.20 7.46
CA GLU A 103 -7.25 -15.60 7.68
C GLU A 103 -6.13 -16.02 6.72
N SER A 104 -6.21 -15.60 5.45
CA SER A 104 -5.17 -15.90 4.46
C SER A 104 -3.82 -15.26 4.83
N VAL A 105 -3.84 -14.04 5.38
CA VAL A 105 -2.62 -13.35 5.84
C VAL A 105 -2.05 -14.01 7.08
N LEU A 106 -2.87 -14.51 8.01
CA LEU A 106 -2.40 -15.27 9.17
C LEU A 106 -1.70 -16.58 8.77
N LEU A 107 -2.19 -17.25 7.73
CA LEU A 107 -1.64 -18.53 7.28
C LEU A 107 -0.35 -18.39 6.44
N LEU A 108 -0.21 -17.29 5.71
CA LEU A 108 0.83 -17.14 4.68
C LEU A 108 1.86 -16.05 5.00
N GLY A 109 1.54 -15.13 5.89
CA GLY A 109 2.41 -14.00 6.22
C GLY A 109 3.50 -14.36 7.22
N ASP A 110 4.65 -13.70 7.10
CA ASP A 110 5.64 -13.68 8.18
C ASP A 110 5.15 -12.80 9.35
N GLU A 111 5.77 -12.98 10.52
CA GLU A 111 5.41 -12.30 11.76
C GLU A 111 5.39 -10.77 11.63
N ALA A 112 6.39 -10.18 10.97
CA ALA A 112 6.49 -8.72 10.86
C ALA A 112 5.36 -8.16 10.00
N THR A 113 5.04 -8.83 8.88
CA THR A 113 3.94 -8.43 8.01
C THR A 113 2.57 -8.63 8.66
N VAL A 114 2.35 -9.75 9.35
CA VAL A 114 1.11 -10.02 10.09
C VAL A 114 0.88 -8.96 11.17
N ARG A 115 1.92 -8.60 11.93
CA ARG A 115 1.83 -7.55 12.95
C ARG A 115 1.48 -6.20 12.35
N ALA A 116 2.17 -5.79 11.27
CA ALA A 116 1.90 -4.51 10.61
C ALA A 116 0.48 -4.46 10.01
N ALA A 117 0.00 -5.58 9.46
CA ALA A 117 -1.37 -5.73 8.98
C ALA A 117 -2.40 -5.60 10.11
N ALA A 118 -2.13 -6.21 11.27
CA ALA A 118 -2.98 -6.12 12.45
C ALA A 118 -3.06 -4.68 13.01
N GLU A 119 -1.93 -3.96 13.06
CA GLU A 119 -1.91 -2.55 13.43
C GLU A 119 -2.76 -1.70 12.49
N TRP A 120 -2.60 -1.90 11.17
CA TRP A 120 -3.37 -1.17 10.17
C TRP A 120 -4.87 -1.47 10.27
N ARG A 121 -5.26 -2.74 10.39
CA ARG A 121 -6.68 -3.13 10.49
C ARG A 121 -7.33 -2.57 11.75
N HIS A 122 -6.62 -2.57 12.88
CA HIS A 122 -7.12 -1.96 14.12
C HIS A 122 -7.35 -0.46 13.95
N ALA A 123 -6.38 0.26 13.37
CA ALA A 123 -6.54 1.69 13.10
C ALA A 123 -7.71 2.00 12.15
N VAL A 124 -7.99 1.14 11.17
CA VAL A 124 -9.17 1.29 10.30
C VAL A 124 -10.47 0.95 11.04
N ARG A 125 -10.45 -0.06 11.92
CA ARG A 125 -11.61 -0.41 12.75
C ARG A 125 -11.99 0.71 13.71
N ASP A 126 -11.03 1.46 14.24
CA ASP A 126 -11.32 2.66 15.02
C ASP A 126 -12.15 3.68 14.21
N ILE A 127 -11.78 3.90 12.94
CA ILE A 127 -12.50 4.81 12.03
C ILE A 127 -13.90 4.27 11.72
N GLU A 128 -14.02 2.96 11.51
CA GLU A 128 -15.31 2.29 11.31
C GLU A 128 -16.23 2.48 12.52
N SER A 129 -15.74 2.27 13.74
CA SER A 129 -16.49 2.50 14.98
C SER A 129 -16.96 3.95 15.08
N ALA A 130 -16.08 4.93 14.82
CA ALA A 130 -16.46 6.34 14.79
C ALA A 130 -17.56 6.63 13.75
N ALA A 131 -17.50 6.01 12.57
CA ALA A 131 -18.54 6.17 11.55
C ALA A 131 -19.88 5.55 11.97
N ARG A 132 -19.86 4.44 12.71
CA ARG A 132 -21.07 3.80 13.26
C ARG A 132 -21.72 4.66 14.35
N ASP A 133 -20.92 5.39 15.14
CA ASP A 133 -21.35 6.27 16.24
C ASP A 133 -21.95 7.63 15.78
N LEU A 134 -22.10 7.85 14.47
CA LEU A 134 -22.81 9.02 13.95
C LEU A 134 -24.23 9.12 14.54
N PRO A 135 -24.72 10.34 14.85
CA PRO A 135 -24.16 11.63 14.44
C PRO A 135 -23.10 12.22 15.38
N ARG A 136 -22.61 11.49 16.38
CA ARG A 136 -21.65 12.02 17.38
C ARG A 136 -20.35 11.20 17.42
N PRO A 137 -19.49 11.31 16.40
CA PRO A 137 -18.22 10.61 16.38
C PRO A 137 -17.23 11.25 17.38
N PRO A 138 -16.12 10.54 17.73
CA PRO A 138 -15.01 11.12 18.48
C PRO A 138 -14.44 12.40 17.83
N THR A 139 -13.85 13.29 18.62
CA THR A 139 -13.36 14.59 18.13
C THR A 139 -12.10 14.49 17.26
N ASP A 140 -11.28 13.44 17.41
CA ASP A 140 -10.00 13.24 16.69
C ASP A 140 -10.13 12.40 15.40
N VAL A 141 -11.19 12.58 14.61
CA VAL A 141 -11.32 11.88 13.31
C VAL A 141 -10.08 12.08 12.40
N PRO A 142 -9.49 13.28 12.27
CA PRO A 142 -8.29 13.46 11.47
C PRO A 142 -7.09 12.65 11.96
N GLY A 143 -6.85 12.57 13.27
CA GLY A 143 -5.77 11.77 13.84
C GLY A 143 -5.98 10.27 13.65
N MET A 144 -7.22 9.79 13.73
CA MET A 144 -7.56 8.39 13.43
C MET A 144 -7.21 8.02 11.99
N VAL A 145 -7.57 8.87 11.03
CA VAL A 145 -7.24 8.67 9.61
C VAL A 145 -5.73 8.67 9.39
N HIS A 146 -5.01 9.61 10.02
CA HIS A 146 -3.55 9.66 9.95
C HIS A 146 -2.91 8.37 10.48
N ARG A 147 -3.38 7.84 11.62
CA ARG A 147 -2.90 6.56 12.18
C ARG A 147 -3.14 5.40 11.21
N ALA A 148 -4.31 5.35 10.56
CA ALA A 148 -4.59 4.32 9.55
C ALA A 148 -3.70 4.46 8.30
N ASP A 149 -3.40 5.68 7.84
CA ASP A 149 -2.49 5.93 6.73
C ASP A 149 -1.04 5.51 7.06
N VAL A 150 -0.56 5.82 8.27
CA VAL A 150 0.76 5.36 8.75
C VAL A 150 0.79 3.84 8.88
N GLY A 151 -0.27 3.21 9.41
CA GLY A 151 -0.39 1.76 9.51
C GLY A 151 -0.31 1.07 8.15
N ARG A 152 -1.02 1.61 7.15
CA ARG A 152 -0.95 1.14 5.76
C ARG A 152 0.48 1.17 5.22
N ASP A 153 1.16 2.29 5.40
CA ASP A 153 2.51 2.48 4.86
C ASP A 153 3.51 1.50 5.51
N ARG A 154 3.35 1.22 6.81
CA ARG A 154 4.11 0.15 7.52
C ARG A 154 3.81 -1.23 6.97
N PHE A 155 2.54 -1.55 6.74
CA PHE A 155 2.13 -2.83 6.16
C PHE A 155 2.75 -3.02 4.77
N TYR A 156 2.71 -2.02 3.90
CA TYR A 156 3.31 -2.10 2.57
C TYR A 156 4.83 -2.30 2.61
N ARG A 157 5.52 -1.66 3.57
CA ARG A 157 6.95 -1.87 3.76
C ARG A 157 7.24 -3.32 4.16
N ALA A 158 6.56 -3.83 5.20
CA ALA A 158 6.73 -5.20 5.68
C ALA A 158 6.40 -6.23 4.58
N ALA A 159 5.28 -6.06 3.86
CA ALA A 159 4.89 -6.93 2.76
C ALA A 159 5.92 -6.97 1.62
N ARG A 160 6.55 -5.84 1.29
CA ARG A 160 7.62 -5.80 0.27
C ARG A 160 8.89 -6.50 0.73
N GLU A 161 9.31 -6.24 1.97
CA GLU A 161 10.47 -6.89 2.57
C GLU A 161 10.27 -8.41 2.64
N SER A 162 9.08 -8.84 3.06
CA SER A 162 8.60 -10.22 3.07
C SER A 162 8.77 -10.90 1.70
N LEU A 163 8.34 -10.23 0.62
CA LEU A 163 8.43 -10.69 -0.77
C LEU A 163 9.82 -10.49 -1.41
N GLY A 164 10.83 -10.04 -0.66
CA GLY A 164 12.17 -9.79 -1.17
C GLY A 164 12.28 -8.60 -2.13
N VAL A 165 11.25 -7.76 -2.21
CA VAL A 165 11.22 -6.57 -3.06
C VAL A 165 12.00 -5.44 -2.40
N ARG A 166 13.18 -5.12 -2.93
CA ARG A 166 14.08 -4.10 -2.38
C ARG A 166 13.85 -2.72 -2.98
N GLY A 167 14.10 -1.68 -2.18
CA GLY A 167 14.18 -0.28 -2.61
C GLY A 167 12.83 0.43 -2.82
N GLY A 168 12.89 1.76 -2.88
CA GLY A 168 11.74 2.66 -3.12
C GLY A 168 10.86 2.92 -1.89
N SER A 169 10.46 4.17 -1.69
CA SER A 169 9.45 4.50 -0.68
C SER A 169 8.05 4.10 -1.16
N VAL A 170 7.28 3.51 -0.26
CA VAL A 170 5.83 3.26 -0.42
C VAL A 170 4.99 4.18 0.46
N GLU A 171 5.63 5.14 1.14
CA GLU A 171 4.94 6.06 2.03
C GLU A 171 4.04 7.00 1.23
N GLN A 172 2.74 6.79 1.35
CA GLN A 172 1.72 7.62 0.72
C GLN A 172 1.24 8.71 1.67
N VAL A 173 1.38 8.53 2.99
CA VAL A 173 0.95 9.50 4.00
C VAL A 173 1.55 10.89 3.77
N ARG A 174 2.80 10.94 3.29
CA ARG A 174 3.51 12.19 2.96
C ARG A 174 2.81 13.02 1.87
N HIS A 175 2.10 12.36 0.97
CA HIS A 175 1.37 13.01 -0.13
C HIS A 175 -0.07 13.39 0.24
N LEU A 176 -0.58 12.88 1.37
CA LEU A 176 -1.93 13.15 1.86
C LEU A 176 -2.00 14.35 2.80
N LEU A 177 -0.88 14.75 3.39
CA LEU A 177 -0.78 15.98 4.16
C LEU A 177 -0.89 17.19 3.22
N PRO A 178 -1.64 18.24 3.58
CA PRO A 178 -1.59 19.50 2.86
C PRO A 178 -0.14 19.98 2.83
N LYS A 179 0.37 20.32 1.64
CA LYS A 179 1.68 20.98 1.52
C LYS A 179 1.66 22.19 2.45
N PRO A 180 2.67 22.41 3.31
CA PRO A 180 2.77 23.66 4.04
C PRO A 180 2.69 24.77 3.00
N GLY A 181 1.72 25.67 3.18
CA GLY A 181 1.47 26.75 2.23
C GLY A 181 2.79 27.43 1.95
N ARG A 182 3.15 27.55 0.67
CA ARG A 182 4.22 28.46 0.27
C ARG A 182 3.86 29.80 0.93
N PRO A 183 4.75 30.44 1.72
CA PRO A 183 4.43 31.73 2.30
C PRO A 183 3.96 32.61 1.15
N GLU A 184 2.72 33.07 1.26
CA GLU A 184 2.13 34.00 0.31
C GLU A 184 3.14 35.15 0.20
N PRO A 185 3.65 35.46 -1.01
CA PRO A 185 4.57 36.58 -1.14
C PRO A 185 3.84 37.78 -0.58
N ALA A 186 4.37 38.33 0.53
CA ALA A 186 3.77 39.41 1.28
C ALA A 186 3.16 40.39 0.29
N ALA A 187 1.83 40.47 0.31
CA ALA A 187 1.07 41.27 -0.64
C ALA A 187 1.77 42.62 -0.75
N LEU A 188 2.23 42.93 -1.98
CA LEU A 188 2.87 44.20 -2.30
C LEU A 188 1.94 45.27 -1.73
N ALA A 189 2.37 45.95 -0.67
CA ALA A 189 1.56 46.94 0.00
C ALA A 189 1.04 47.94 -1.06
N PRO A 190 -0.23 48.34 -1.02
CA PRO A 190 -0.74 49.32 -1.98
C PRO A 190 0.14 50.56 -1.89
N ARG A 191 0.78 50.93 -3.01
CA ARG A 191 1.56 52.16 -3.11
C ARG A 191 0.68 53.31 -2.64
N SER A 192 1.14 54.03 -1.64
CA SER A 192 0.41 55.15 -1.05
C SER A 192 0.13 56.20 -2.15
N PRO A 193 -1.07 56.80 -2.23
CA PRO A 193 -1.40 57.79 -3.27
C PRO A 193 -0.60 59.11 -3.23
N ARG A 194 0.42 59.21 -2.37
CA ARG A 194 1.21 60.43 -2.15
C ARG A 194 2.34 60.64 -3.17
N ASP A 195 2.57 59.70 -4.09
CA ASP A 195 3.55 59.84 -5.18
C ASP A 195 2.95 60.34 -6.52
N ARG A 196 1.78 60.99 -6.50
CA ARG A 196 1.33 61.75 -7.67
C ARG A 196 2.05 63.09 -7.74
N ASP A 197 3.00 63.16 -8.67
CA ASP A 197 3.66 64.35 -9.17
C ASP A 197 2.62 65.43 -9.59
N PRO A 198 2.67 66.68 -9.08
CA PRO A 198 1.68 67.73 -9.35
C PRO A 198 1.87 68.41 -10.73
N GLY A 199 2.36 67.68 -11.74
CA GLY A 199 2.86 68.26 -12.98
C GLY A 199 2.14 67.87 -14.29
N GLN A 200 1.00 67.16 -14.26
CA GLN A 200 0.38 66.68 -15.50
C GLN A 200 -0.97 67.38 -15.80
N PRO A 201 -1.07 68.18 -16.88
CA PRO A 201 -2.30 68.89 -17.22
C PRO A 201 -3.39 67.92 -17.66
N ALA A 202 -4.62 68.23 -17.24
CA ALA A 202 -5.82 67.47 -17.54
C ALA A 202 -6.20 67.65 -19.03
N ASP A 203 -6.05 66.58 -19.82
CA ASP A 203 -6.71 66.49 -21.11
C ASP A 203 -8.20 66.24 -20.89
N SER A 204 -8.95 67.33 -20.98
CA SER A 204 -10.37 67.38 -21.18
C SER A 204 -10.74 66.72 -22.51
N ASN A 205 -11.44 65.59 -22.46
CA ASN A 205 -12.35 65.22 -23.55
C ASN A 205 -13.66 64.67 -22.97
N ASP A 206 -14.52 65.63 -22.68
CA ASP A 206 -15.96 65.46 -22.55
C ASP A 206 -16.53 65.37 -23.98
N GLN A 207 -17.14 64.25 -24.34
CA GLN A 207 -18.30 64.26 -25.23
C GLN A 207 -19.10 62.93 -25.18
N PRO A 208 -20.42 62.98 -25.40
CA PRO A 208 -21.37 62.06 -24.79
C PRO A 208 -21.82 60.91 -25.71
N ARG A 209 -22.37 59.89 -25.05
CA ARG A 209 -23.06 58.73 -25.65
C ARG A 209 -24.25 59.15 -26.51
N PRO A 210 -24.50 58.48 -27.65
CA PRO A 210 -25.83 58.34 -28.19
C PRO A 210 -26.46 57.00 -27.76
N SER A 211 -27.65 57.09 -27.20
CA SER A 211 -28.57 55.98 -26.98
C SER A 211 -29.27 55.62 -28.30
N ALA A 212 -29.33 54.32 -28.61
CA ALA A 212 -30.37 53.69 -29.42
C ALA A 212 -30.52 52.24 -28.95
#